data_AF-A0A7H0YBS6-F1
#
_entry.id   AF-A0A7H0YBS6-F1
#
_cell.length_a   1.000
_cell.length_b   1.000
_cell.length_c   1.000
_cell.angle_alpha   90.00
_cell.angle_beta   90.00
_cell.angle_gamma   90.00
#
_symmetry.space_group_name_H-M   'P 1'
#
loop_
_entity.id
_entity.type
_entity.pdbx_description
1 polymer ?
#
loop_
_entity_poly.entity_id
_entity_poly.type
_entity_poly.pdbx_seq_one_letter_code
_entity_poly.pdbx_strand_id
1 'polypeptide(L)'
;MHEKIDQIWLGFSTGTLIGYFFGGWTTMLTLLLWMVVIDFFTGWAAAWINGELKSRDGYYGIFRKVTVFLMITVAHLIDGILGDAHYFRDAVVFFYLANELLSIIENVGRMGVPMPDILRNAVAIFESKSSGEKKKPADPSDRGNKAS
;
A
#
# COMPACT_ATOMS: atom_id res chain seq x y z
N MET A 1 25.74 18.62 26.35
CA MET A 1 25.85 19.33 25.06
C MET A 1 26.35 18.40 23.96
N HIS A 2 27.43 17.64 24.20
CA HIS A 2 27.92 16.58 23.30
C HIS A 2 26.85 15.56 22.90
N GLU A 3 26.07 15.06 23.86
CA GLU A 3 25.00 14.08 23.59
C GLU A 3 23.94 14.58 22.59
N LYS A 4 23.59 15.88 22.60
CA LYS A 4 22.65 16.45 21.62
C LYS A 4 23.29 16.61 20.24
N ILE A 5 24.58 16.89 20.20
CA ILE A 5 25.36 17.02 18.96
C ILE A 5 25.50 15.64 18.30
N ASP A 6 25.76 14.60 19.08
CA ASP A 6 25.85 13.22 18.60
C ASP A 6 24.51 12.73 18.02
N GLN A 7 23.38 13.08 18.65
CA GLN A 7 22.04 12.80 18.10
C GLN A 7 21.77 13.53 16.77
N ILE A 8 22.25 14.77 16.64
CA ILE A 8 22.13 15.52 15.38
C ILE A 8 22.97 14.85 14.28
N TRP A 9 24.21 14.45 14.57
CA TRP A 9 25.07 13.74 13.62
C TRP A 9 24.53 12.36 13.25
N LEU A 10 23.96 11.64 14.20
CA LEU A 10 23.27 10.37 13.97
C LEU A 10 22.10 10.57 12.99
N GLY A 11 21.25 11.57 13.25
CA GLY A 11 20.12 11.91 12.38
C GLY A 11 20.53 12.29 10.96
N PHE A 12 21.59 13.10 10.81
CA PHE A 12 22.14 13.43 9.49
C PHE A 12 22.67 12.20 8.76
N SER A 13 23.44 11.36 9.44
CA SER A 13 24.00 10.14 8.86
C SER A 13 22.91 9.17 8.40
N THR A 14 21.88 8.97 9.23
CA THR A 14 20.71 8.15 8.89
C THR A 14 19.94 8.73 7.71
N GLY A 15 19.70 10.05 7.66
CA GLY A 15 19.03 10.69 6.53
C GLY A 15 19.79 10.55 5.22
N THR A 16 21.12 10.59 5.27
CA THR A 16 22.00 10.46 4.09
C THR A 16 21.99 9.02 3.55
N LEU A 17 22.04 8.02 4.43
CA LEU A 17 21.93 6.61 4.07
C LEU A 17 20.56 6.28 3.48
N ILE A 18 19.49 6.78 4.10
CA ILE A 18 18.13 6.63 3.57
C ILE A 18 18.05 7.24 2.17
N GLY A 19 18.49 8.49 1.99
CA GLY A 19 18.48 9.15 0.69
C GLY A 19 19.22 8.36 -0.38
N TYR A 20 20.35 7.74 -0.05
CA TYR A 20 21.12 6.90 -0.98
C TYR A 20 20.34 5.68 -1.47
N PHE A 21 19.68 4.92 -0.58
CA PHE A 21 18.95 3.71 -0.97
C PHE A 21 17.75 3.98 -1.90
N PHE A 22 17.18 5.19 -1.86
CA PHE A 22 16.06 5.56 -2.72
C PHE A 22 16.47 6.35 -3.98
N GLY A 23 17.77 6.59 -4.19
CA GLY A 23 18.25 7.41 -5.30
C GLY A 23 17.90 8.89 -5.15
N GLY A 24 17.90 9.38 -3.92
CA GLY A 24 17.46 10.72 -3.53
C GLY A 24 16.03 10.75 -2.98
N TRP A 25 15.68 11.86 -2.31
CA TRP A 25 14.33 12.10 -1.82
C TRP A 25 13.52 12.89 -2.85
N THR A 26 12.52 12.25 -3.44
CA THR A 26 11.70 12.85 -4.49
C THR A 26 10.28 13.20 -4.03
N THR A 27 9.60 14.05 -4.79
CA THR A 27 8.19 14.36 -4.56
C THR A 27 7.32 13.11 -4.63
N MET A 28 7.64 12.15 -5.51
CA MET A 28 6.89 10.88 -5.61
C MET A 28 7.06 10.00 -4.38
N LEU A 29 8.27 9.91 -3.82
CA LEU A 29 8.51 9.19 -2.57
C LEU A 29 7.80 9.86 -1.39
N THR A 30 7.77 11.20 -1.38
CA THR A 30 7.01 11.97 -0.37
C THR A 30 5.52 11.67 -0.46
N LEU A 31 4.95 11.66 -1.66
CA LEU A 31 3.54 11.31 -1.89
C LEU A 31 3.26 9.88 -1.44
N LEU A 32 4.12 8.93 -1.80
CA LEU A 32 3.96 7.53 -1.40
C LEU A 32 4.00 7.38 0.13
N LEU A 33 4.94 8.05 0.80
CA LEU A 33 5.01 8.04 2.26
C LEU A 33 3.70 8.53 2.88
N TRP A 34 3.15 9.64 2.41
CA TRP A 34 1.87 10.15 2.89
C TRP A 34 0.72 9.16 2.64
N MET A 35 0.69 8.54 1.46
CA MET A 35 -0.32 7.52 1.13
C MET A 35 -0.23 6.31 2.07
N VAL A 36 0.97 5.80 2.36
CA VAL A 36 1.18 4.70 3.31
C VAL A 36 0.72 5.07 4.72
N VAL A 37 1.00 6.31 5.16
CA VAL A 37 0.57 6.81 6.47
C VAL A 37 -0.96 6.89 6.55
N ILE A 38 -1.60 7.46 5.53
CA ILE A 38 -3.06 7.55 5.45
C ILE A 38 -3.68 6.15 5.43
N ASP A 39 -3.13 5.24 4.63
CA ASP A 39 -3.60 3.86 4.57
C ASP A 39 -3.52 3.15 5.93
N PHE A 40 -2.38 3.29 6.63
CA PHE A 40 -2.23 2.74 7.96
C PHE A 40 -3.29 3.27 8.94
N PHE A 41 -3.52 4.59 8.96
CA PHE A 41 -4.52 5.19 9.84
C PHE A 41 -5.94 4.79 9.46
N THR A 42 -6.28 4.77 8.18
CA THR A 42 -7.62 4.35 7.71
C THR A 42 -7.87 2.88 7.97
N GLY A 43 -6.87 2.01 7.79
CA GLY A 43 -6.96 0.59 8.11
C GLY A 43 -7.13 0.34 9.60
N TRP A 44 -6.39 1.07 10.44
CA TRP A 44 -6.56 1.00 11.89
C TRP A 44 -7.95 1.51 12.33
N ALA A 45 -8.40 2.64 11.80
CA ALA A 45 -9.73 3.19 12.10
C ALA A 45 -10.86 2.23 11.67
N ALA A 46 -10.75 1.66 10.48
CA ALA A 46 -11.71 0.67 9.98
C ALA A 46 -11.75 -0.59 10.85
N ALA A 47 -10.59 -1.11 11.29
CA ALA A 47 -10.53 -2.24 12.21
C ALA A 47 -11.12 -1.91 13.59
N TRP A 48 -10.91 -0.68 14.08
CA TRP A 48 -11.48 -0.20 15.33
C TRP A 48 -13.01 -0.14 15.28
N ILE A 49 -13.57 0.47 14.22
CA ILE A 49 -15.02 0.62 14.04
C ILE A 49 -15.72 -0.74 13.93
N ASN A 50 -15.09 -1.71 13.26
CA ASN A 50 -15.64 -3.06 13.08
C ASN A 50 -15.34 -4.03 14.23
N GLY A 51 -14.59 -3.62 15.26
CA GLY A 51 -14.22 -4.50 16.38
C GLY A 51 -13.22 -5.60 16.02
N GLU A 52 -12.46 -5.43 14.94
CA GLU A 52 -11.55 -6.44 14.36
C GLU A 52 -10.07 -6.20 14.73
N LEU A 53 -9.79 -5.42 15.77
CA LEU A 53 -8.43 -5.08 16.18
C LEU A 53 -7.67 -6.30 16.70
N LYS A 54 -6.96 -6.96 15.79
CA LYS A 54 -6.00 -8.02 16.12
C LYS A 54 -4.59 -7.51 15.86
N SER A 55 -3.76 -7.52 16.90
CA SER A 55 -2.37 -7.03 16.80
C SER A 55 -1.59 -7.75 15.70
N ARG A 56 -1.82 -9.07 15.55
CA ARG A 56 -1.21 -9.90 14.50
C ARG A 56 -1.45 -9.32 13.11
N ASP A 57 -2.68 -8.91 12.82
CA ASP A 57 -3.06 -8.42 11.49
C ASP A 57 -2.45 -7.02 11.24
N GLY A 58 -2.32 -6.19 12.29
CA GLY A 58 -1.59 -4.92 12.24
C GLY A 58 -0.09 -5.06 11.96
N TYR A 59 0.59 -6.04 12.57
CA TYR A 59 2.01 -6.31 12.32
C TYR A 59 2.26 -6.75 10.86
N TYR A 60 1.41 -7.62 10.31
CA TYR A 60 1.49 -8.01 8.90
C TYR A 60 1.27 -6.81 7.97
N GLY A 61 0.35 -5.90 8.33
CA GLY A 61 0.15 -4.64 7.61
C GLY A 61 1.43 -3.81 7.54
N ILE A 62 2.07 -3.55 8.69
CA ILE A 62 3.32 -2.78 8.75
C ILE A 62 4.44 -3.46 7.96
N PHE A 63 4.60 -4.77 8.11
CA PHE A 63 5.62 -5.53 7.36
C PHE A 63 5.44 -5.41 5.85
N ARG A 64 4.18 -5.45 5.37
CA ARG A 64 3.86 -5.24 3.95
C ARG A 64 4.27 -3.84 3.50
N LYS A 65 4.01 -2.79 4.29
CA LYS A 65 4.42 -1.41 3.96
C LYS A 65 5.94 -1.24 3.95
N VAL A 66 6.66 -1.85 4.89
CA VAL A 66 8.14 -1.84 4.86
C VAL A 66 8.67 -2.50 3.58
N THR A 67 8.05 -3.61 3.16
CA THR A 67 8.42 -4.32 1.93
C THR A 67 8.25 -3.44 0.68
N VAL A 68 7.24 -2.55 0.64
CA VAL A 68 7.08 -1.57 -0.45
C VAL A 68 8.33 -0.72 -0.63
N PHE A 69 8.86 -0.17 0.47
CA PHE A 69 10.06 0.66 0.43
C PHE A 69 11.31 -0.14 0.03
N LEU A 70 11.43 -1.40 0.47
CA LEU A 70 12.51 -2.28 0.02
C LEU A 70 12.46 -2.54 -1.50
N MET A 71 11.26 -2.72 -2.05
CA MET A 71 11.09 -2.93 -3.50
C MET A 71 11.48 -1.69 -4.32
N ILE A 72 11.25 -0.49 -3.78
CA ILE A 72 11.69 0.76 -4.42
C ILE A 72 13.21 0.88 -4.38
N THR A 73 13.86 0.50 -3.28
CA THR A 73 15.32 0.42 -3.21
C THR A 73 15.87 -0.52 -4.29
N VAL A 74 15.28 -1.71 -4.45
CA VAL A 74 15.69 -2.65 -5.52
C VAL A 74 15.51 -2.03 -6.90
N ALA A 75 14.39 -1.33 -7.14
CA ALA A 75 14.14 -0.65 -8.41
C ALA A 75 15.15 0.47 -8.70
N HIS A 76 15.53 1.24 -7.67
CA HIS A 76 16.58 2.24 -7.79
C HIS A 76 17.94 1.61 -8.14
N LEU A 77 18.31 0.50 -7.50
CA LEU A 77 19.56 -0.21 -7.82
C LEU A 77 19.57 -0.71 -9.28
N ILE A 78 18.42 -1.12 -9.81
CA ILE A 78 18.26 -1.49 -11.22
C ILE A 78 18.47 -0.28 -12.14
N ASP A 79 17.87 0.87 -11.82
CA ASP A 79 18.10 2.10 -12.58
C ASP A 79 19.59 2.45 -12.63
N GLY A 80 20.31 2.34 -11.51
CA GLY A 80 21.75 2.61 -11.44
C GLY A 80 22.59 1.74 -12.40
N ILE A 81 22.16 0.52 -12.69
CA ILE A 81 22.82 -0.37 -13.66
C ILE A 81 22.46 0.00 -15.10
N LEU A 82 21.25 0.50 -15.34
CA LEU A 82 20.70 0.75 -16.67
C LEU A 82 20.94 2.18 -17.21
N GLY A 83 21.68 3.02 -16.47
CA GLY A 83 22.01 4.39 -16.88
C GLY A 83 21.34 5.50 -16.04
N ASP A 84 20.87 5.15 -14.84
CA ASP A 84 20.38 6.05 -13.77
C ASP A 84 19.28 7.04 -14.18
N ALA A 85 18.38 6.59 -15.05
CA ALA A 85 17.27 7.42 -15.55
C ALA A 85 16.04 7.42 -14.62
N HIS A 86 16.10 6.72 -13.49
CA HIS A 86 15.03 6.58 -12.49
C HIS A 86 13.68 6.03 -12.99
N TYR A 87 13.62 5.50 -14.22
CA TYR A 87 12.37 5.02 -14.82
C TYR A 87 11.78 3.82 -14.07
N PHE A 88 12.62 2.88 -13.64
CA PHE A 88 12.14 1.69 -12.92
C PHE A 88 11.67 2.06 -11.51
N ARG A 89 12.44 2.88 -10.78
CA ARG A 89 12.07 3.40 -9.47
C ARG A 89 10.73 4.09 -9.54
N ASP A 90 10.56 5.04 -10.45
CA ASP A 90 9.34 5.84 -10.54
C ASP A 90 8.14 4.96 -10.96
N ALA A 91 8.33 4.01 -11.88
CA ALA A 91 7.29 3.04 -12.23
C ALA A 91 6.84 2.18 -11.03
N VAL A 92 7.80 1.71 -10.22
CA VAL A 92 7.50 0.94 -9.00
C VAL A 92 6.80 1.82 -7.96
N VAL A 93 7.21 3.09 -7.80
CA VAL A 93 6.51 4.04 -6.93
C VAL A 93 5.07 4.26 -7.39
N PHE A 94 4.82 4.46 -8.69
CA PHE A 94 3.46 4.59 -9.22
C PHE A 94 2.62 3.33 -9.00
N PHE A 95 3.21 2.15 -9.20
CA PHE A 95 2.54 0.89 -8.91
C PHE A 95 2.10 0.83 -7.45
N TYR A 96 2.98 1.18 -6.50
CA TYR A 96 2.63 1.18 -5.09
C TYR A 96 1.67 2.30 -4.69
N LEU A 97 1.75 3.49 -5.30
CA LEU A 97 0.75 4.54 -5.11
C LEU A 97 -0.67 4.04 -5.46
N ALA A 98 -0.82 3.32 -6.57
CA ALA A 98 -2.09 2.73 -6.95
C ALA A 98 -2.56 1.66 -5.95
N ASN A 99 -1.64 0.84 -5.42
CA ASN A 99 -1.96 -0.16 -4.39
C ASN A 99 -2.40 0.50 -3.06
N GLU A 100 -1.70 1.55 -2.62
CA GLU A 100 -2.06 2.30 -1.41
C GLU A 100 -3.42 3.00 -1.58
N LEU A 101 -3.69 3.59 -2.75
CA LEU A 101 -4.99 4.18 -3.05
C LEU A 101 -6.12 3.14 -2.97
N LEU A 102 -5.89 1.95 -3.53
CA LEU A 102 -6.87 0.87 -3.50
C LEU A 102 -7.18 0.44 -2.06
N SER A 103 -6.14 0.26 -1.24
CA SER A 103 -6.24 -0.09 0.18
C SER A 103 -6.99 0.97 0.99
N ILE A 104 -6.75 2.26 0.72
CA ILE A 104 -7.50 3.36 1.36
C ILE A 104 -8.99 3.29 1.00
N ILE A 105 -9.32 3.10 -0.28
CA ILE A 105 -10.71 3.01 -0.74
C ILE A 105 -11.42 1.83 -0.07
N GLU A 106 -10.75 0.68 0.03
CA GLU A 106 -11.26 -0.49 0.75
C GLU A 106 -11.55 -0.15 2.23
N ASN A 107 -10.56 0.40 2.94
CA ASN A 107 -10.70 0.79 4.35
C ASN A 107 -11.81 1.81 4.58
N VAL A 108 -11.95 2.80 3.70
CA VAL A 108 -13.04 3.78 3.71
C VAL A 108 -14.40 3.11 3.51
N GLY A 109 -14.49 2.15 2.59
CA GLY A 109 -15.69 1.32 2.41
C GLY A 109 -16.04 0.52 3.66
N ARG A 110 -15.06 -0.08 4.34
CA ARG A 110 -15.25 -0.82 5.62
C ARG A 110 -15.72 0.07 6.77
N MET A 111 -15.46 1.38 6.72
CA MET A 111 -15.97 2.36 7.69
C MET A 111 -17.43 2.77 7.43
N GLY A 112 -18.06 2.28 6.35
CA GLY A 112 -19.44 2.60 6.00
C GLY A 112 -19.59 3.95 5.29
N VAL A 113 -18.49 4.57 4.84
CA VAL A 113 -18.54 5.80 4.05
C VAL A 113 -19.22 5.49 2.70
N PRO A 114 -20.24 6.26 2.28
CA PRO A 114 -20.91 6.04 1.01
C PRO A 114 -19.92 6.24 -0.14
N MET A 115 -19.68 5.18 -0.92
CA MET A 115 -18.80 5.22 -2.09
C MET A 115 -19.61 5.02 -3.36
N PRO A 116 -19.30 5.76 -4.45
CA PRO A 116 -19.83 5.48 -5.76
C PRO A 116 -19.60 4.03 -6.19
N ASP A 117 -20.58 3.43 -6.86
CA ASP A 117 -20.50 2.03 -7.32
C ASP A 117 -19.28 1.79 -8.23
N ILE A 118 -18.85 2.81 -8.97
CA ILE A 118 -17.64 2.76 -9.81
C ILE A 118 -16.41 2.39 -8.99
N LEU A 119 -16.23 2.99 -7.80
CA LEU A 119 -15.09 2.72 -6.92
C LEU A 119 -15.20 1.34 -6.28
N ARG A 120 -16.39 0.96 -5.81
CA ARG A 120 -16.64 -0.38 -5.24
C ARG A 120 -16.37 -1.49 -6.25
N ASN A 121 -16.85 -1.33 -7.48
CA ASN A 121 -16.66 -2.29 -8.56
C ASN A 121 -15.19 -2.38 -8.98
N ALA A 122 -14.49 -1.24 -9.07
CA ALA A 122 -13.06 -1.22 -9.36
C ALA A 122 -12.30 -2.07 -8.32
N VAL A 123 -12.54 -1.82 -7.03
CA VAL A 123 -11.89 -2.57 -5.94
C VAL A 123 -12.12 -4.07 -6.06
N ALA A 124 -13.38 -4.49 -6.22
CA ALA A 124 -13.74 -5.90 -6.36
C ALA A 124 -13.08 -6.59 -7.56
N ILE A 125 -12.92 -5.88 -8.69
CA ILE A 125 -12.21 -6.42 -9.85
C ILE A 125 -10.72 -6.65 -9.54
N PHE A 126 -10.07 -5.70 -8.86
CA PHE A 126 -8.65 -5.84 -8.51
C PHE A 126 -8.41 -6.97 -7.49
N GLU A 127 -9.27 -7.11 -6.49
CA GLU A 127 -9.19 -8.21 -5.52
C GLU A 127 -9.37 -9.59 -6.18
N SER A 128 -10.37 -9.72 -7.07
CA SER A 128 -10.63 -11.00 -7.76
C SER A 128 -9.47 -11.41 -8.67
N LYS A 129 -8.78 -10.45 -9.31
CA LYS A 129 -7.58 -10.71 -10.10
C LYS A 129 -6.37 -11.06 -9.22
N SER A 130 -6.22 -10.42 -8.06
CA SER A 130 -5.12 -10.70 -7.12
C SER A 130 -5.26 -12.07 -6.45
N SER A 131 -6.49 -12.54 -6.22
CA SER A 131 -6.76 -13.78 -5.46
C SER A 131 -6.89 -15.04 -6.33
N GLY A 132 -6.84 -14.91 -7.66
CA GLY A 132 -6.92 -16.06 -8.58
C GLY A 132 -8.24 -16.84 -8.52
N GLU A 133 -9.31 -16.27 -7.95
CA GLU A 133 -10.60 -16.95 -7.85
C GLU A 133 -11.27 -17.03 -9.23
N LYS A 134 -11.27 -18.25 -9.80
CA LYS A 134 -12.19 -18.60 -10.88
C LYS A 134 -13.61 -18.50 -10.34
N LYS A 135 -14.37 -17.50 -10.80
CA LYS A 135 -15.83 -17.41 -10.60
C LYS A 135 -16.43 -18.80 -10.88
N LYS A 136 -16.98 -19.46 -9.85
CA LYS A 136 -17.74 -20.71 -10.03
C LYS A 136 -18.96 -20.37 -10.91
N PRO A 137 -19.21 -21.06 -12.04
CA PRO A 137 -20.38 -20.77 -12.85
C PRO A 137 -21.63 -20.96 -12.01
N ALA A 138 -22.63 -20.07 -12.19
CA ALA A 138 -23.92 -20.20 -11.52
C ALA A 138 -24.49 -21.60 -11.75
N ASP A 139 -24.79 -22.30 -10.67
CA ASP A 139 -25.40 -23.64 -10.73
C ASP A 139 -26.79 -23.52 -11.36
N PRO A 140 -27.06 -24.20 -12.49
CA PRO A 140 -28.38 -24.22 -13.11
C PRO A 140 -29.50 -24.73 -12.17
N SER A 141 -29.16 -25.44 -11.08
CA SER A 141 -30.11 -25.98 -10.11
C SER A 141 -30.88 -24.90 -9.33
N ASP A 142 -30.34 -23.68 -9.21
CA ASP A 142 -30.94 -22.57 -8.44
C ASP A 142 -32.13 -21.89 -9.16
N ARG A 143 -32.43 -22.29 -10.41
CA ARG A 143 -33.59 -21.80 -11.17
C ARG A 143 -34.88 -22.59 -10.91
N GLY A 144 -34.81 -23.70 -10.16
CA GLY A 144 -35.93 -24.61 -9.96
C GLY A 144 -36.95 -24.22 -8.88
N ASN A 145 -36.64 -23.28 -7.98
CA ASN A 145 -37.45 -23.05 -6.77
C ASN A 145 -38.24 -21.73 -6.76
N LYS A 146 -38.57 -21.17 -7.93
CA LYS A 146 -39.42 -19.97 -8.04
C LYS A 146 -40.72 -20.20 -8.83
N ALA A 147 -41.14 -21.45 -8.96
CA ALA A 147 -42.42 -21.82 -9.53
C ALA A 147 -43.07 -22.91 -8.67
N SER A 148 -43.52 -22.54 -7.47
CA SER A 148 -44.49 -23.28 -6.66
C SER A 148 -45.22 -22.30 -5.76
#